data_AF-A0A0M3G5J5-F1
#
_entry.id   AF-A0A0M3G5J5-F1
#
_cell.length_a   1.000
_cell.length_b   1.000
_cell.length_c   1.000
_cell.angle_alpha   90.00
_cell.angle_beta   90.00
_cell.angle_gamma   90.00
#
_symmetry.space_group_name_H-M   'P 1'
#
loop_
_entity.id
_entity.type
_entity.pdbx_description
1 polymer ?
#
loop_
_entity_poly.entity_id
_entity_poly.type
_entity_poly.pdbx_seq_one_letter_code
_entity_poly.pdbx_strand_id
1 'polypeptide(L)'
;MYEQWIIALLVAPLVIAFESFALRGTKNRTVCTAFHITGLILMLFFSLQVISGVLEKGSISAFNNWVYVDSLSAIFLGLIAVVGSLAGVY
;
A
#
# COMPACT_ATOMS: atom_id res chain seq x y z
N MET A 1 11.43 8.26 11.45
CA MET A 1 10.92 6.87 11.41
C MET A 1 9.65 6.77 10.54
N TYR A 2 9.72 7.21 9.26
CA TYR A 2 8.62 6.98 8.29
C TYR A 2 9.05 6.16 7.07
N GLU A 3 10.36 6.00 6.86
CA GLU A 3 10.95 5.16 5.82
C GLU A 3 10.44 3.71 5.85
N GLN A 4 10.15 3.15 7.03
CA GLN A 4 9.56 1.82 7.15
C GLN A 4 8.15 1.72 6.55
N TRP A 5 7.37 2.81 6.57
CA TRP A 5 5.99 2.83 6.07
C TRP A 5 5.93 2.98 4.55
N ILE A 6 6.67 3.96 4.00
CA ILE A 6 7.65 3.72 2.92
C ILE A 6 7.67 2.35 2.26
N ILE A 7 8.60 1.57 2.78
CA ILE A 7 8.93 0.22 2.34
C ILE A 7 7.73 -0.72 2.47
N ALA A 8 6.98 -0.65 3.58
CA ALA A 8 5.81 -1.51 3.81
C ALA A 8 4.72 -1.29 2.75
N LEU A 9 4.45 -0.03 2.37
CA LEU A 9 3.47 0.34 1.35
C LEU A 9 3.85 -0.21 -0.03
N LEU A 10 5.14 -0.32 -0.34
CA LEU A 10 5.62 -0.88 -1.61
C LEU A 10 5.65 -2.41 -1.59
N VAL A 11 6.12 -3.00 -0.49
CA VAL A 11 6.36 -4.45 -0.39
C VAL A 11 5.07 -5.23 -0.17
N ALA A 12 4.18 -4.76 0.71
CA ALA A 12 2.97 -5.52 1.06
C ALA A 12 2.04 -5.82 -0.13
N PRO A 13 1.60 -4.84 -0.94
CA PRO A 13 0.75 -5.13 -2.10
C PRO A 13 1.48 -6.00 -3.14
N LEU A 14 2.81 -5.87 -3.27
CA LEU A 14 3.60 -6.71 -4.16
C LEU A 14 3.62 -8.19 -3.70
N VAL A 15 3.84 -8.43 -2.41
CA VAL A 15 3.81 -9.78 -1.82
C VAL A 15 2.43 -10.41 -2.00
N ILE A 16 1.36 -9.67 -1.68
CA ILE A 16 -0.02 -10.14 -1.86
C ILE A 16 -0.33 -10.47 -3.32
N ALA A 17 0.20 -9.68 -4.27
CA ALA A 17 0.05 -9.95 -5.70
C ALA A 17 0.74 -11.27 -6.10
N PHE A 18 1.96 -11.52 -5.60
CA PHE A 18 2.66 -12.79 -5.83
C PHE A 18 1.95 -13.98 -5.21
N GLU A 19 1.46 -13.86 -3.98
CA GLU A 19 0.69 -14.91 -3.31
C GLU A 19 -0.60 -15.24 -4.07
N SER A 20 -1.35 -14.21 -4.48
CA SER A 20 -2.57 -14.37 -5.28
C SER A 20 -2.26 -15.04 -6.63
N PHE A 21 -1.16 -14.66 -7.28
CA PHE A 21 -0.72 -15.26 -8.53
C PHE A 21 -0.25 -16.72 -8.37
N ALA A 22 0.40 -17.06 -7.26
CA ALA A 22 0.81 -18.42 -6.95
C ALA A 22 -0.41 -19.35 -6.75
N LEU A 23 -1.52 -18.82 -6.26
CA LEU A 23 -2.76 -19.57 -6.05
C LEU A 23 -3.56 -19.85 -7.34
N ARG A 24 -3.17 -19.30 -8.50
CA ARG A 24 -3.93 -19.40 -9.76
C ARG A 24 -4.39 -20.81 -10.14
N GLY A 25 -3.60 -21.85 -9.81
CA GLY A 25 -3.88 -23.24 -10.16
C GLY A 25 -4.75 -23.99 -9.15
N THR A 26 -4.96 -23.44 -7.95
CA THR A 26 -5.55 -24.17 -6.81
C THR A 26 -7.07 -24.14 -6.79
N LYS A 27 -7.73 -23.34 -7.65
CA LYS A 27 -9.17 -23.04 -7.63
C LYS A 27 -9.71 -22.59 -6.25
N ASN A 28 -8.84 -22.27 -5.29
CA ASN A 28 -9.21 -21.91 -3.94
C ASN A 28 -9.54 -20.42 -3.85
N ARG A 29 -10.74 -20.08 -4.32
CA ARG A 29 -11.24 -18.69 -4.37
C ARG A 29 -11.22 -18.03 -2.99
N THR A 30 -11.58 -18.75 -1.94
CA THR A 30 -11.64 -18.21 -0.57
C THR A 30 -10.30 -17.67 -0.11
N VAL A 31 -9.22 -18.41 -0.32
CA VAL A 31 -7.86 -17.98 0.09
C VAL A 31 -7.39 -16.80 -0.77
N CYS A 32 -7.63 -16.85 -2.08
CA CYS A 32 -7.28 -15.73 -2.97
C CYS A 32 -8.01 -14.45 -2.60
N THR A 33 -9.30 -14.54 -2.25
CA THR A 33 -10.08 -13.39 -1.76
C THR A 33 -9.56 -12.90 -0.41
N ALA A 34 -9.20 -13.80 0.52
CA ALA A 34 -8.63 -13.41 1.79
C ALA A 34 -7.33 -12.60 1.61
N PHE A 35 -6.39 -13.08 0.78
CA PHE A 35 -5.17 -12.35 0.46
C PHE A 35 -5.46 -10.99 -0.17
N HIS A 36 -6.37 -10.93 -1.15
CA HIS A 36 -6.76 -9.67 -1.78
C HIS A 36 -7.28 -8.66 -0.75
N ILE A 37 -8.22 -9.05 0.11
CA ILE A 37 -8.76 -8.18 1.16
C ILE A 37 -7.68 -7.76 2.17
N THR A 38 -6.79 -8.68 2.57
CA THR A 38 -5.64 -8.36 3.42
C THR A 38 -4.75 -7.31 2.75
N GLY A 39 -4.46 -7.43 1.45
CA GLY A 39 -3.69 -6.45 0.70
C GLY A 39 -4.32 -5.07 0.68
N LEU A 40 -5.64 -4.98 0.48
CA LEU A 40 -6.36 -3.70 0.52
C LEU A 40 -6.25 -3.02 1.90
N ILE A 41 -6.46 -3.78 2.98
CA ILE A 41 -6.36 -3.27 4.35
C ILE A 41 -4.94 -2.77 4.65
N LEU A 42 -3.93 -3.55 4.30
CA LEU A 42 -2.53 -3.19 4.51
C LEU A 42 -2.15 -1.94 3.71
N MET A 43 -2.54 -1.87 2.43
CA MET A 43 -2.26 -0.72 1.58
C MET A 43 -2.93 0.56 2.12
N LEU A 44 -4.19 0.50 2.56
CA LEU A 44 -4.86 1.64 3.21
C LEU A 44 -4.13 2.08 4.46
N PHE A 45 -3.84 1.13 5.35
CA PHE A 45 -3.20 1.42 6.62
C PHE A 45 -1.82 2.05 6.42
N PHE A 46 -0.97 1.49 5.56
CA PHE A 46 0.36 2.04 5.28
C PHE A 46 0.31 3.38 4.57
N SER A 47 -0.68 3.59 3.68
CA SER A 47 -0.89 4.89 3.04
C SER A 47 -1.18 5.98 4.08
N LEU A 48 -2.02 5.69 5.08
CA LEU A 48 -2.31 6.62 6.17
C LEU A 48 -1.07 6.91 7.03
N GLN A 49 -0.21 5.92 7.29
CA GLN A 49 1.05 6.14 8.02
C GLN A 49 2.02 7.04 7.25
N VAL A 50 2.14 6.85 5.94
CA VAL A 50 2.97 7.69 5.06
C VAL A 50 2.43 9.12 5.03
N ILE A 51 1.12 9.30 4.83
CA ILE A 51 0.47 10.62 4.84
C ILE A 51 0.66 11.31 6.19
N SER A 52 0.48 10.60 7.30
CA SER A 52 0.72 11.13 8.64
C SER A 52 2.16 11.63 8.79
N GLY A 53 3.13 10.93 8.22
CA GLY A 53 4.52 11.37 8.25
C GLY A 53 4.80 12.64 7.46
N VAL A 54 4.15 12.79 6.31
CA VAL A 54 4.21 14.03 5.53
C VAL A 54 3.57 15.18 6.29
N LEU A 55 2.42 14.97 6.94
CA LEU A 55 1.75 16.00 7.75
C LEU A 55 2.60 16.43 8.95
N GLU A 56 3.36 15.52 9.57
CA GLU A 56 4.24 15.84 10.69
C GLU A 56 5.53 16.56 10.26
N LYS A 57 6.15 16.12 9.16
CA LYS A 57 7.53 16.50 8.80
C LYS A 57 7.65 17.41 7.57
N GLY A 58 6.54 17.67 6.88
CA GLY A 58 6.50 18.37 5.59
C GLY A 58 6.89 17.47 4.41
N SER A 59 7.88 16.60 4.58
CA SER A 59 8.20 15.53 3.64
C SER A 59 8.93 14.37 4.32
N ILE A 60 8.89 13.20 3.69
CA ILE A 60 9.57 11.99 4.14
C ILE A 60 10.20 11.29 2.94
N SER A 61 11.25 10.51 3.18
CA SER A 61 11.93 9.77 2.13
C SER A 61 12.36 8.37 2.57
N ALA A 62 12.64 7.52 1.58
CA ALA A 62 13.17 6.18 1.75
C ALA A 62 14.24 5.88 0.68
N PHE A 63 15.05 4.85 0.92
CA PHE A 63 16.07 4.36 -0.01
C PHE A 63 17.06 5.47 -0.42
N ASN A 64 17.64 6.15 0.57
CA ASN A 64 18.58 7.25 0.33
C ASN A 64 18.02 8.32 -0.63
N ASN A 65 16.79 8.76 -0.37
CA ASN A 65 16.03 9.75 -1.16
C ASN A 65 15.58 9.32 -2.57
N TRP A 66 15.67 8.04 -2.93
CA TRP A 66 15.08 7.56 -4.19
C TRP A 66 13.56 7.68 -4.21
N VAL A 67 12.92 7.47 -3.06
CA VAL A 67 11.48 7.70 -2.90
C VAL A 67 11.30 8.89 -1.99
N TYR A 68 10.90 10.01 -2.57
CA TYR A 68 10.61 11.26 -1.86
C TYR A 68 9.10 11.51 -1.89
N VAL A 69 8.51 11.76 -0.72
CA VAL A 69 7.06 11.98 -0.56
C VAL A 69 6.85 13.32 0.13
N ASP A 70 6.30 14.25 -0.61
CA ASP A 70 5.87 15.58 -0.15
C ASP A 70 4.34 15.69 -0.07
N SER A 71 3.83 16.87 0.23
CA SER A 71 2.39 17.14 0.34
C SER A 71 1.60 16.78 -0.92
N LEU A 72 2.17 17.03 -2.11
CA LEU A 72 1.50 16.68 -3.37
C LEU A 72 1.42 15.16 -3.54
N SER A 73 2.53 14.47 -3.29
CA SER A 73 2.61 13.01 -3.32
C SER A 73 1.65 12.38 -2.31
N ALA A 74 1.51 12.96 -1.12
CA ALA A 74 0.57 12.50 -0.09
C ALA A 74 -0.90 12.61 -0.53
N ILE A 75 -1.28 13.68 -1.25
CA ILE A 75 -2.63 13.84 -1.80
C ILE A 75 -2.90 12.73 -2.84
N PHE A 76 -1.97 12.52 -3.77
CA PHE A 76 -2.10 11.45 -4.77
C PHE A 76 -2.16 10.07 -4.12
N LEU A 77 -1.33 9.82 -3.11
CA LEU A 77 -1.35 8.59 -2.35
C LEU A 77 -2.71 8.38 -1.68
N GLY A 78 -3.29 9.41 -1.07
CA GLY A 78 -4.63 9.35 -0.49
C GLY A 78 -5.70 8.99 -1.52
N LEU A 79 -5.65 9.61 -2.70
CA LEU A 79 -6.58 9.31 -3.80
C LEU A 79 -6.44 7.85 -4.27
N ILE A 80 -5.22 7.39 -4.53
CA ILE A 80 -4.94 6.02 -4.95
C ILE A 80 -5.40 5.04 -3.87
N ALA A 81 -5.13 5.32 -2.60
CA ALA A 81 -5.49 4.45 -1.50
C ALA A 81 -7.01 4.32 -1.37
N VAL A 82 -7.75 5.42 -1.41
CA VAL A 82 -9.22 5.40 -1.30
C VAL A 82 -9.86 4.78 -2.54
N VAL A 83 -9.55 5.30 -3.73
CA VAL A 83 -10.17 4.85 -5.00
C VAL A 83 -9.76 3.42 -5.31
N GLY A 84 -8.48 3.07 -5.14
CA GLY A 84 -7.98 1.72 -5.33
C GLY A 84 -8.61 0.70 -4.40
N SER A 85 -8.89 1.09 -3.15
CA SER A 85 -9.60 0.20 -2.21
C SER A 85 -11.06 0.01 -2.57
N LEU A 86 -11.77 1.08 -2.95
CA LEU A 86 -13.16 0.99 -3.41
C LEU A 86 -13.26 0.09 -4.65
N ALA A 87 -12.35 0.28 -5.62
CA ALA A 87 -12.27 -0.56 -6.80
C ALA A 87 -11.89 -2.01 -6.47
N GLY A 88 -11.07 -2.22 -5.44
CA GLY A 88 -10.69 -3.56 -4.98
C GLY A 88 -11.80 -4.31 -4.24
N VAL A 89 -12.75 -3.60 -3.64
CA VAL A 89 -13.92 -4.18 -2.95
C VAL A 89 -15.07 -4.48 -3.91
N TYR A 90 -15.24 -3.67 -4.96
CA TYR A 90 -16.26 -3.85 -6.01
C TYR A 90 -16.08 -5.18 -6.78
#